data_AF-A0A432UP87-F1
#
_entry.id   AF-A0A432UP87-F1
#
_cell.length_a   1.000
_cell.length_b   1.000
_cell.length_c   1.000
_cell.angle_alpha   90.00
_cell.angle_beta   90.00
_cell.angle_gamma   90.00
#
_symmetry.space_group_name_H-M   'P 1'
#
loop_
_entity.id
_entity.type
_entity.pdbx_description
1 polymer ?
#
loop_
_entity_poly.entity_id
_entity_poly.type
_entity_poly.pdbx_seq_one_letter_code
_entity_poly.pdbx_strand_id
1 'polypeptide(L)' 'PSHGSAPDIAGKNIANPLATILSAAMMLRYSLNREDLALKIEAAVSHVLDQGLRTGDIWSEGLTKVSTSEMGDAVVAAL' A
#
# COMPACT_ATOMS: atom_id res chain seq x y z
N PRO A 1 7.04 2.22 7.76
CA PRO A 1 5.79 1.62 8.29
C PRO A 1 5.79 1.72 9.82
N SER A 2 4.64 1.98 10.46
CA SER A 2 4.56 2.08 11.93
C SER A 2 4.18 0.77 12.63
N HIS A 3 3.67 -0.23 11.91
CA HIS A 3 3.03 -1.42 12.50
C HIS A 3 4.00 -2.49 13.05
N GLY A 4 5.32 -2.35 12.84
CA GLY A 4 6.30 -3.31 13.34
C GLY A 4 6.17 -4.71 12.71
N SER A 5 6.60 -5.74 13.44
CA SER A 5 6.56 -7.14 13.02
C SER A 5 5.20 -7.80 13.30
N ALA A 6 4.78 -8.70 12.41
CA ALA A 6 3.58 -9.53 12.55
C ALA A 6 3.92 -11.02 12.29
N PRO A 7 4.49 -11.74 13.29
CA PRO A 7 5.03 -13.09 13.11
C PRO A 7 3.99 -14.13 12.67
N ASP A 8 2.74 -13.96 13.11
CA ASP A 8 1.61 -14.82 12.82
C ASP A 8 1.22 -14.86 11.33
N ILE A 9 1.56 -13.81 10.57
CA ILE A 9 1.30 -13.71 9.13
C ILE A 9 2.57 -13.67 8.26
N ALA A 10 3.75 -13.78 8.88
CA ALA A 10 5.03 -13.76 8.19
C ALA A 10 5.11 -14.88 7.13
N GLY A 11 5.52 -14.52 5.91
CA GLY A 11 5.63 -15.46 4.79
C GLY A 11 4.30 -15.90 4.16
N LYS A 12 3.15 -15.39 4.63
CA LYS A 12 1.82 -15.80 4.13
C LYS A 12 1.27 -14.94 2.99
N ASN A 13 2.00 -13.90 2.56
CA ASN A 13 1.57 -12.98 1.50
C ASN A 13 0.22 -12.27 1.79
N ILE A 14 -0.09 -11.97 3.05
CA ILE A 14 -1.35 -11.31 3.46
C ILE A 14 -1.16 -10.02 4.25
N ALA A 15 0.08 -9.60 4.50
CA ALA A 15 0.37 -8.34 5.16
C ALA A 15 -0.02 -7.15 4.25
N ASN A 16 -0.42 -6.05 4.85
CA ASN A 16 -0.72 -4.83 4.11
C ASN A 16 0.57 -4.07 3.73
N PRO A 17 0.90 -3.91 2.43
CA PRO A 17 2.10 -3.19 2.04
C PRO A 17 1.95 -1.67 2.08
N LEU A 18 0.71 -1.14 2.15
CA LEU A 18 0.42 0.29 1.90
C LEU A 18 1.14 1.21 2.88
N ALA A 19 1.25 0.83 4.16
CA ALA A 19 1.99 1.64 5.15
C ALA A 19 3.48 1.79 4.80
N THR A 20 4.09 0.75 4.22
CA THR A 20 5.49 0.79 3.78
C THR A 20 5.63 1.61 2.50
N ILE A 21 4.70 1.44 1.56
CA ILE A 21 4.64 2.22 0.31
C ILE A 21 4.51 3.73 0.61
N LEU A 22 3.59 4.11 1.50
CA LEU A 22 3.43 5.52 1.91
C LEU A 22 4.64 6.04 2.69
N SER A 23 5.37 5.18 3.40
CA SER A 23 6.66 5.58 4.00
C SER A 23 7.72 5.86 2.94
N ALA A 24 7.70 5.16 1.80
CA ALA A 24 8.56 5.47 0.66
C ALA A 24 8.17 6.79 -0.02
N ALA A 25 6.86 7.09 -0.12
CA ALA A 25 6.40 8.42 -0.56
C ALA A 25 6.90 9.53 0.37
N MET A 26 6.83 9.33 1.69
CA MET A 26 7.41 10.26 2.68
C MET A 26 8.93 10.42 2.49
N MET A 27 9.67 9.34 2.24
CA MET A 27 11.10 9.41 1.96
C MET A 27 11.39 10.25 0.71
N LEU A 28 10.62 10.09 -0.36
CA LEU A 28 10.73 10.90 -1.57
C LEU A 28 10.51 12.39 -1.28
N ARG A 29 9.45 12.72 -0.53
CA ARG A 29 9.11 14.08 -0.12
C ARG A 29 10.20 14.71 0.75
N TYR A 30 10.54 14.07 1.87
CA TYR A 30 11.34 14.70 2.92
C TYR A 30 12.86 14.51 2.79
N SER A 31 13.30 13.41 2.19
CA SER A 31 14.74 13.09 2.11
C SER A 31 15.33 13.31 0.72
N LEU A 32 14.51 13.22 -0.33
CA LEU A 32 14.98 13.25 -1.71
C LEU A 32 14.47 14.47 -2.51
N ASN A 33 13.68 15.34 -1.88
CA ASN A 33 13.09 16.53 -2.51
C ASN A 33 12.32 16.20 -3.81
N ARG A 34 11.59 15.07 -3.80
CA ARG A 34 10.77 14.57 -4.92
C ARG A 34 9.29 14.56 -4.55
N GLU A 35 8.75 15.76 -4.30
CA GLU A 35 7.32 15.97 -4.04
C GLU A 35 6.45 15.42 -5.17
N ASP A 36 6.88 15.59 -6.41
CA ASP A 36 6.20 15.12 -7.61
C ASP A 36 5.97 13.60 -7.60
N LEU A 37 6.97 12.83 -7.16
CA LEU A 37 6.86 11.37 -7.09
C LEU A 37 6.10 10.92 -5.83
N ALA A 38 6.26 11.63 -4.72
CA ALA A 38 5.51 11.35 -3.50
C ALA A 38 4.00 11.45 -3.75
N LEU A 39 3.55 12.54 -4.39
CA LEU A 39 2.15 12.76 -4.73
C LEU A 39 1.61 11.70 -5.70
N LYS A 40 2.41 11.26 -6.68
CA LYS A 40 2.01 10.16 -7.58
C LYS A 40 1.75 8.86 -6.84
N ILE A 41 2.62 8.49 -5.90
CA ILE A 41 2.43 7.28 -5.09
C ILE A 41 1.20 7.42 -4.18
N GLU A 42 1.04 8.56 -3.51
CA GLU A 42 -0.12 8.83 -2.65
C GLU A 42 -1.44 8.75 -3.46
N ALA A 43 -1.46 9.33 -4.66
CA ALA A 43 -2.61 9.26 -5.56
C ALA A 43 -2.90 7.84 -6.05
N ALA A 44 -1.87 7.07 -6.44
CA ALA A 44 -2.03 5.68 -6.85
C ALA A 44 -2.60 4.81 -5.73
N VAL A 45 -2.13 4.99 -4.49
CA VAL A 45 -2.68 4.30 -3.31
C VAL A 45 -4.16 4.68 -3.10
N SER A 46 -4.52 5.97 -3.21
CA SER A 46 -5.92 6.39 -3.13
C SER A 46 -6.77 5.72 -4.21
N HIS A 47 -6.29 5.72 -5.45
CA HIS A 47 -7.02 5.14 -6.58
C HIS A 47 -7.28 3.63 -6.41
N VAL A 48 -6.29 2.88 -5.95
CA VAL A 48 -6.44 1.45 -5.63
C VAL A 48 -7.47 1.21 -4.53
N LEU A 49 -7.53 2.10 -3.53
CA LEU A 49 -8.55 2.02 -2.49
C LEU A 49 -9.95 2.36 -3.02
N ASP A 50 -10.06 3.31 -3.95
CA ASP A 50 -11.31 3.68 -4.62
C ASP A 50 -11.83 2.57 -5.54
N GLN A 51 -10.94 1.72 -6.09
CA GLN A 51 -11.30 0.50 -6.82
C GLN A 51 -11.86 -0.62 -5.90
N GLY A 52 -11.87 -0.41 -4.58
CA GLY A 52 -12.40 -1.37 -3.61
C GLY A 52 -11.44 -2.53 -3.27
N LEU A 53 -10.16 -2.45 -3.66
CA LEU A 53 -9.15 -3.45 -3.32
C LEU A 53 -8.69 -3.29 -1.86
N ARG A 54 -8.65 -4.37 -1.08
CA ARG A 54 -8.25 -4.36 0.33
C ARG A 54 -7.42 -5.59 0.69
N THR A 55 -6.35 -5.41 1.45
CA THR A 55 -5.69 -6.52 2.15
C THR A 55 -6.52 -6.95 3.36
N GLY A 56 -6.21 -8.14 3.92
CA GLY A 56 -7.07 -8.77 4.91
C GLY A 56 -7.32 -7.98 6.20
N ASP A 57 -6.42 -7.08 6.56
CA ASP A 57 -6.50 -6.19 7.73
C ASP A 57 -7.51 -5.03 7.59
N ILE A 58 -7.81 -4.61 6.36
CA ILE A 58 -8.71 -3.49 6.04
C ILE A 58 -9.88 -3.91 5.15
N TRP A 59 -10.10 -5.21 4.99
CA TRP A 59 -11.17 -5.74 4.16
C TRP A 59 -12.51 -5.80 4.92
N SER A 60 -13.60 -5.51 4.20
CA SER A 60 -14.99 -5.65 4.65
C SER A 60 -15.85 -6.24 3.54
N GLU A 61 -17.04 -6.73 3.89
CA GLU A 61 -18.02 -7.24 2.91
C GLU A 61 -18.33 -6.19 1.83
N GLY A 62 -18.47 -6.64 0.59
CA GLY A 62 -18.64 -5.77 -0.59
C GLY A 62 -17.35 -5.23 -1.21
N LEU A 63 -16.18 -5.49 -0.61
CA LEU A 63 -14.87 -5.13 -1.15
C LEU A 63 -14.12 -6.36 -1.67
N THR A 64 -13.10 -6.13 -2.49
CA THR A 64 -12.27 -7.19 -3.08
C THR A 64 -11.05 -7.44 -2.21
N LYS A 65 -10.92 -8.64 -1.66
CA LYS A 65 -9.77 -9.05 -0.85
C LYS A 65 -8.59 -9.43 -1.75
N VAL A 66 -7.41 -8.86 -1.50
CA VAL A 66 -6.17 -9.13 -2.24
C VAL A 66 -5.00 -9.46 -1.31
N SER A 67 -3.99 -10.15 -1.85
CA SER A 67 -2.72 -10.47 -1.19
C SER A 67 -1.76 -9.26 -1.13
N THR A 68 -0.64 -9.41 -0.42
CA THR A 68 0.42 -8.37 -0.35
C THR A 68 0.96 -8.04 -1.73
N SER A 69 1.29 -9.05 -2.53
CA SER A 69 1.82 -8.87 -3.89
C SER A 69 0.80 -8.22 -4.82
N GLU A 70 -0.45 -8.70 -4.82
CA GLU A 70 -1.51 -8.14 -5.67
C GLU A 70 -1.82 -6.68 -5.31
N MET A 71 -1.77 -6.32 -4.02
CA MET A 71 -1.90 -4.92 -3.61
C MET A 71 -0.74 -4.06 -4.12
N GLY A 72 0.50 -4.59 -4.10
CA GLY A 72 1.66 -3.93 -4.67
C GLY A 72 1.54 -3.72 -6.19
N ASP A 73 1.14 -4.77 -6.91
CA ASP A 73 0.93 -4.73 -8.36
C ASP A 73 -0.17 -3.73 -8.74
N ALA A 74 -1.26 -3.68 -7.97
CA ALA A 74 -2.33 -2.72 -8.17
C ALA A 74 -1.85 -1.27 -8.02
N VAL A 75 -1.00 -0.99 -7.01
CA VAL A 75 -0.41 0.35 -6.84
C VAL A 75 0.50 0.71 -8.01
N VAL A 76 1.31 -0.23 -8.50
CA VAL A 76 2.17 0.00 -9.68
C VAL A 76 1.33 0.28 -10.92
N ALA A 77 0.23 -0.46 -11.12
CA ALA A 77 -0.67 -0.28 -12.25
C ALA A 77 -1.44 1.06 -12.23
N ALA A 78 -1.54 1.70 -11.06
CA ALA A 78 -2.25 2.96 -10.85
C ALA A 78 -1.36 4.22 -10.87
N LEU A 79 -0.08 4.10 -11.21
CA LEU A 79 0.90 5.22 -11.29
C LEU A 79 0.81 6.05 -12.58
#